data_AF-A0A1A8NGU5-F1
#
_entry.id   AF-A0A1A8NGU5-F1
#
_cell.length_a   1.000
_cell.length_b   1.000
_cell.length_c   1.000
_cell.angle_alpha   90.00
_cell.angle_beta   90.00
_cell.angle_gamma   90.00
#
_symmetry.space_group_name_H-M   'P 1'
#
loop_
_entity.id
_entity.type
_entity.pdbx_description
1 polymer ?
#
loop_
_entity_poly.entity_id
_entity_poly.type
_entity_poly.pdbx_seq_one_letter_code
_entity_poly.pdbx_strand_id
1 'polypeptide(L)'
;DEAELYFTDPQQLLDLITELTDQSLFLIQNTARVEDVLKQLQQSIETTRREIDREEEQITLKINEAKKRLDKEKEKSSKLKQQVQLVQSLSTKDEDAMLEALSQKVAEVHRSCVDDRVTNLSTLERVVGIENRVLSLLQSLEDIPQDRLDMIKKIKDSEKRSRQREEKLREQKEKQQERMKKYLERSLADSKKISGRKLMSRCLPLAQKVKVTTEDNTAAEEDIQEYLFGSEDTS
;
A
#
# COMPACT_ATOMS: atom_id res chain seq x y z
N ASP A 1 -85.67 86.60 55.51
CA ASP A 1 -84.22 86.86 55.42
C ASP A 1 -83.62 87.04 56.80
N GLU A 2 -83.12 85.95 57.37
CA GLU A 2 -82.09 86.00 58.41
C GLU A 2 -81.00 85.02 57.95
N ALA A 3 -79.80 85.54 57.71
CA ALA A 3 -78.69 84.76 57.21
C ALA A 3 -78.14 83.87 58.34
N GLU A 4 -78.20 82.55 58.18
CA GLU A 4 -77.50 81.61 59.06
C GLU A 4 -75.99 81.88 58.96
N LEU A 5 -75.36 82.18 60.11
CA LEU A 5 -73.91 82.29 60.18
C LEU A 5 -73.29 80.90 59.99
N TYR A 6 -72.45 80.75 58.97
CA TYR A 6 -71.73 79.51 58.65
C TYR A 6 -70.75 79.09 59.78
N PHE A 7 -70.27 80.03 60.58
CA PHE A 7 -69.42 79.77 61.75
C PHE A 7 -70.05 80.41 63.00
N THR A 8 -70.09 79.66 64.10
CA THR A 8 -70.66 80.11 65.39
C THR A 8 -69.58 80.56 66.37
N ASP A 9 -68.34 80.08 66.19
CA ASP A 9 -67.15 80.46 66.97
C ASP A 9 -66.00 80.81 66.01
N PRO A 10 -65.33 81.96 66.18
CA PRO A 10 -64.11 82.31 65.43
C PRO A 10 -63.03 81.22 65.40
N GLN A 11 -62.96 80.32 66.40
CA GLN A 11 -62.01 79.20 66.40
C GLN A 11 -62.26 78.21 65.26
N GLN A 12 -63.52 77.99 64.84
CA GLN A 12 -63.86 77.04 63.77
C GLN A 12 -63.19 77.38 62.43
N LEU A 13 -63.03 78.67 62.13
CA LEU A 13 -62.33 79.12 60.93
C LEU A 13 -60.81 78.94 61.04
N LEU A 14 -60.23 79.21 62.21
CA LEU A 14 -58.80 79.04 62.45
C LEU A 14 -58.40 77.56 62.40
N ASP A 15 -59.22 76.68 62.98
CA ASP A 15 -59.01 75.23 62.93
C ASP A 15 -59.11 74.71 61.49
N LEU A 16 -60.10 75.16 60.71
CA LEU A 16 -60.24 74.81 59.30
C LEU A 16 -59.04 75.30 58.45
N ILE A 17 -58.57 76.53 58.67
CA ILE A 17 -57.39 77.06 57.98
C ILE A 17 -56.13 76.27 58.39
N THR A 18 -56.01 75.90 59.65
CA THR A 18 -54.87 75.10 60.14
C THR A 18 -54.88 73.71 59.53
N GLU A 19 -56.04 73.03 59.51
CA GLU A 19 -56.20 71.74 58.85
C GLU A 19 -55.89 71.83 57.35
N LEU A 20 -56.41 72.85 56.65
CA LEU A 20 -56.12 73.07 55.24
C LEU A 20 -54.62 73.34 55.00
N THR A 21 -53.97 74.06 55.92
CA THR A 21 -52.53 74.35 55.85
C THR A 21 -51.72 73.07 56.06
N ASP A 22 -52.07 72.24 57.04
CA ASP A 22 -51.43 70.95 57.31
C ASP A 22 -51.61 69.99 56.13
N GLN A 23 -52.80 69.92 55.55
CA GLN A 23 -53.07 69.13 54.34
C GLN A 23 -52.25 69.64 53.15
N SER A 24 -52.18 70.95 52.96
CA SER A 24 -51.38 71.57 51.88
C SER A 24 -49.89 71.26 52.05
N LEU A 25 -49.36 71.37 53.27
CA LEU A 25 -47.97 71.02 53.59
C LEU A 25 -47.70 69.54 53.37
N PHE A 26 -48.63 68.67 53.77
CA PHE A 26 -48.53 67.22 53.53
C PHE A 26 -48.49 66.90 52.02
N LEU A 27 -49.33 67.54 51.21
CA LEU A 27 -49.36 67.37 49.76
C LEU A 27 -48.05 67.87 49.10
N ILE A 28 -47.51 68.99 49.56
CA ILE A 28 -46.21 69.51 49.08
C ILE A 28 -45.10 68.51 49.39
N GLN A 29 -45.03 68.01 50.62
CA GLN A 29 -44.02 67.04 51.03
C GLN A 29 -44.16 65.71 50.28
N ASN A 30 -45.40 65.24 50.05
CA ASN A 30 -45.65 64.03 49.29
C ASN A 30 -45.23 64.18 47.83
N THR A 31 -45.61 65.30 47.20
CA THR A 31 -45.22 65.62 45.82
C THR A 31 -43.69 65.69 45.68
N ALA A 32 -42.99 66.38 46.59
CA ALA A 32 -41.53 66.43 46.58
C ALA A 32 -40.89 65.04 46.72
N ARG A 33 -41.42 64.18 47.60
CA ARG A 33 -40.95 62.80 47.75
C ARG A 33 -41.18 61.98 46.48
N VAL A 34 -42.34 62.12 45.84
CA VAL A 34 -42.67 61.42 44.59
C VAL A 34 -41.76 61.91 43.44
N GLU A 35 -41.50 63.22 43.36
CA GLU A 35 -40.57 63.79 42.38
C GLU A 35 -39.15 63.23 42.53
N ASP A 36 -38.65 63.08 43.75
CA ASP A 36 -37.33 62.49 43.98
C ASP A 36 -37.27 61.02 43.58
N VAL A 37 -38.31 60.24 43.87
CA VAL A 37 -38.42 58.84 43.42
C VAL A 37 -38.49 58.78 41.89
N LEU A 38 -39.24 59.68 41.25
CA LEU A 38 -39.31 59.74 39.79
C LEU A 38 -37.95 60.08 39.16
N LYS A 39 -37.19 61.02 39.74
CA LYS A 39 -35.83 61.34 39.27
C LYS A 39 -34.89 60.14 39.39
N GLN A 40 -34.94 59.44 40.53
CA GLN A 40 -34.14 58.22 40.72
C GLN A 40 -34.51 57.14 39.71
N LEU A 41 -35.81 56.92 39.47
CA LEU A 41 -36.29 55.95 38.49
C LEU A 41 -35.85 56.32 37.07
N GLN A 42 -35.96 57.58 36.67
CA GLN A 42 -35.49 58.07 35.38
C GLN A 42 -33.98 57.84 35.21
N GLN A 43 -33.19 58.15 36.24
CA GLN A 43 -31.75 57.91 36.20
C GLN A 43 -31.45 56.41 36.07
N SER A 44 -32.16 55.55 36.80
CA SER A 44 -32.01 54.09 36.72
C SER A 44 -32.36 53.56 35.32
N ILE A 45 -33.45 54.03 34.71
CA ILE A 45 -33.85 53.64 33.35
C ILE A 45 -32.77 54.03 32.35
N GLU A 46 -32.25 55.26 32.46
CA GLU A 46 -31.21 55.76 31.56
C GLU A 46 -29.89 55.01 31.73
N THR A 47 -29.53 54.60 32.96
CA THR A 47 -28.35 53.74 33.18
C THR A 47 -28.55 52.36 32.60
N THR A 48 -29.70 51.72 32.85
CA THR A 48 -30.00 50.37 32.32
C THR A 48 -30.08 50.37 30.80
N ARG A 49 -30.67 51.40 30.19
CA ARG A 49 -30.67 51.57 28.73
C ARG A 49 -29.26 51.61 28.17
N ARG A 50 -28.38 52.43 28.76
CA ARG A 50 -26.98 52.51 28.36
C ARG A 50 -26.21 51.20 28.56
N GLU A 51 -26.61 50.37 29.53
CA GLU A 51 -26.03 49.02 29.69
C GLU A 51 -26.50 48.08 28.59
N ILE A 52 -27.80 48.05 28.31
CA ILE A 52 -28.39 47.26 27.22
C ILE A 52 -27.75 47.62 25.86
N ASP A 53 -27.63 48.91 25.55
CA ASP A 53 -27.04 49.38 24.29
C ASP A 53 -25.59 48.86 24.14
N ARG A 54 -24.80 48.88 25.24
CA ARG A 54 -23.43 48.34 25.23
C ARG A 54 -23.40 46.83 25.07
N GLU A 55 -24.30 46.11 25.71
CA GLU A 55 -24.41 44.66 25.57
C GLU A 55 -24.80 44.27 24.14
N GLU A 56 -25.71 45.02 23.51
CA GLU A 56 -26.12 44.82 22.11
C GLU A 56 -24.93 45.00 21.15
N GLU A 57 -24.13 46.05 21.34
CA GLU A 57 -22.88 46.27 20.58
C GLU A 57 -21.91 45.09 20.76
N GLN A 58 -21.71 44.63 22.00
CA GLN A 58 -20.82 43.50 22.29
C GLN A 58 -21.32 42.19 21.65
N ILE A 59 -22.62 41.92 21.72
CA ILE A 59 -23.24 40.75 21.10
C ILE A 59 -23.05 40.82 19.58
N THR A 60 -23.28 41.99 18.98
CA THR A 60 -23.09 42.21 17.54
C THR A 60 -21.65 41.94 17.11
N LEU A 61 -20.66 42.42 17.88
CA LEU A 61 -19.25 42.12 17.65
C LEU A 61 -18.95 40.62 17.73
N LYS A 62 -19.46 39.93 18.77
CA LYS A 62 -19.29 38.48 18.93
C LYS A 62 -19.91 37.68 17.78
N ILE A 63 -21.09 38.09 17.30
CA ILE A 63 -21.75 37.48 16.14
C ILE A 63 -20.89 37.65 14.88
N ASN A 64 -20.35 38.84 14.63
CA ASN A 64 -19.51 39.11 13.48
C ASN A 64 -18.20 38.30 13.53
N GLU A 65 -17.60 38.19 14.71
CA GLU A 65 -16.41 37.35 14.90
C GLU A 65 -16.71 35.87 14.67
N ALA A 66 -17.82 35.36 15.21
CA ALA A 66 -18.27 33.98 15.00
C ALA A 66 -18.54 33.68 13.52
N LYS A 67 -19.19 34.61 12.79
CA LYS A 67 -19.39 34.50 11.33
C LYS A 67 -18.05 34.40 10.60
N LYS A 68 -17.09 35.26 10.92
CA LYS A 68 -15.74 35.22 10.32
C LYS A 68 -15.02 33.90 10.59
N ARG A 69 -15.14 33.33 11.80
CA ARG A 69 -14.58 32.02 12.11
C ARG A 69 -15.27 30.90 11.32
N LEU A 70 -16.59 30.95 11.22
CA LEU A 70 -17.38 29.99 10.44
C LEU A 70 -16.98 30.01 8.95
N ASP A 71 -16.80 31.19 8.36
CA ASP A 71 -16.40 31.32 6.95
C ASP A 71 -15.01 30.75 6.70
N LYS A 72 -14.04 31.03 7.60
CA LYS A 72 -12.71 30.42 7.54
C LYS A 72 -12.77 28.90 7.63
N GLU A 73 -13.60 28.36 8.52
CA GLU A 73 -13.72 26.91 8.70
C GLU A 73 -14.44 26.25 7.51
N LYS A 74 -15.45 26.90 6.94
CA LYS A 74 -16.08 26.49 5.68
C LYS A 74 -15.09 26.46 4.53
N GLU A 75 -14.21 27.45 4.42
CA GLU A 75 -13.17 27.49 3.38
C GLU A 75 -12.20 26.31 3.54
N LYS A 76 -11.74 26.04 4.77
CA LYS A 76 -10.88 24.86 5.05
C LYS A 76 -11.60 23.55 4.72
N SER A 77 -12.86 23.41 5.12
CA SER A 77 -13.66 22.22 4.84
C SER A 77 -13.85 22.01 3.33
N SER A 78 -14.08 23.08 2.58
CA SER A 78 -14.14 23.04 1.10
C SER A 78 -12.80 22.59 0.49
N LYS A 79 -11.68 23.17 0.95
CA LYS A 79 -10.33 22.78 0.52
C LYS A 79 -10.03 21.31 0.82
N LEU A 80 -10.35 20.84 2.02
CA LEU A 80 -10.16 19.45 2.41
C LEU A 80 -11.04 18.51 1.56
N LYS A 81 -12.30 18.89 1.31
CA LYS A 81 -13.19 18.12 0.44
C LYS A 81 -12.62 17.99 -0.99
N GLN A 82 -12.07 19.08 -1.54
CA GLN A 82 -11.40 19.05 -2.84
C GLN A 82 -10.16 18.14 -2.82
N GLN A 83 -9.35 18.18 -1.76
CA GLN A 83 -8.19 17.30 -1.61
C GLN A 83 -8.59 15.83 -1.53
N VAL A 84 -9.61 15.50 -0.72
CA VAL A 84 -10.13 14.12 -0.62
C VAL A 84 -10.70 13.66 -1.96
N GLN A 85 -11.45 14.50 -2.66
CA GLN A 85 -11.96 14.18 -3.98
C GLN A 85 -10.83 13.96 -5.00
N LEU A 86 -9.77 14.77 -4.95
CA LEU A 86 -8.58 14.59 -5.79
C LEU A 86 -7.91 13.24 -5.49
N VAL A 87 -7.65 12.93 -4.22
CA VAL A 87 -7.08 11.65 -3.78
C VAL A 87 -7.96 10.47 -4.21
N GLN A 88 -9.29 10.62 -4.15
CA GLN A 88 -10.20 9.56 -4.58
C GLN A 88 -10.28 9.41 -6.11
N SER A 89 -10.06 10.51 -6.86
CA SER A 89 -10.00 10.49 -8.33
C SER A 89 -8.69 9.92 -8.85
N LEU A 90 -7.60 10.11 -8.11
CA LEU A 90 -6.33 9.41 -8.32
C LEU A 90 -6.55 7.98 -7.85
N SER A 91 -6.87 7.06 -8.76
CA SER A 91 -7.15 5.67 -8.43
C SER A 91 -5.88 4.97 -7.90
N THR A 92 -5.60 5.11 -6.60
CA THR A 92 -4.48 4.41 -5.94
C THR A 92 -4.78 2.94 -5.70
N LYS A 93 -6.01 2.47 -5.93
CA LYS A 93 -6.41 1.08 -5.64
C LYS A 93 -5.51 0.05 -6.32
N ASP A 94 -5.09 0.33 -7.55
CA ASP A 94 -4.21 -0.57 -8.29
C ASP A 94 -2.77 -0.52 -7.76
N GLU A 95 -2.30 0.66 -7.35
CA GLU A 95 -0.98 0.85 -6.72
C GLU A 95 -0.93 0.22 -5.33
N ASP A 96 -1.97 0.41 -4.51
CA ASP A 96 -2.13 -0.17 -3.18
C ASP A 96 -2.21 -1.71 -3.26
N ALA A 97 -2.95 -2.24 -4.25
CA ALA A 97 -3.00 -3.68 -4.51
C ALA A 97 -1.64 -4.24 -4.94
N MET A 98 -0.90 -3.49 -5.77
CA MET A 98 0.46 -3.86 -6.18
C MET A 98 1.42 -3.87 -4.99
N LEU A 99 1.35 -2.86 -4.12
CA LEU A 99 2.17 -2.78 -2.91
C LEU A 99 1.88 -3.91 -1.93
N GLU A 100 0.61 -4.29 -1.77
CA GLU A 100 0.22 -5.43 -0.93
C GLU A 100 0.71 -6.76 -1.52
N ALA A 101 0.58 -6.95 -2.84
CA ALA A 101 1.09 -8.13 -3.52
C ALA A 101 2.62 -8.25 -3.39
N LEU A 102 3.34 -7.14 -3.51
CA LEU A 102 4.79 -7.08 -3.30
C LEU A 102 5.15 -7.41 -1.84
N SER A 103 4.42 -6.82 -0.88
CA SER A 103 4.59 -7.09 0.54
C SER A 103 4.42 -8.57 0.87
N GLN A 104 3.39 -9.21 0.29
CA GLN A 104 3.13 -10.63 0.43
C GLN A 104 4.26 -11.48 -0.18
N LYS A 105 4.77 -11.11 -1.35
CA LYS A 105 5.86 -11.84 -1.99
C LYS A 105 7.17 -11.74 -1.21
N VAL A 106 7.49 -10.55 -0.69
CA VAL A 106 8.64 -10.35 0.20
C VAL A 106 8.50 -11.20 1.47
N ALA A 107 7.30 -11.29 2.04
CA ALA A 107 7.04 -12.12 3.20
C ALA A 107 7.22 -13.63 2.92
N GLU A 108 6.84 -14.09 1.73
CA GLU A 108 7.07 -15.48 1.29
C GLU A 108 8.57 -15.78 1.16
N VAL A 109 9.33 -14.91 0.50
CA VAL A 109 10.78 -15.09 0.30
C VAL A 109 11.54 -15.02 1.62
N HIS A 110 11.18 -14.09 2.51
CA HIS A 110 11.78 -14.02 3.83
C HIS A 110 11.57 -15.31 4.64
N ARG A 111 10.36 -15.88 4.56
CA ARG A 111 10.01 -17.13 5.24
C ARG A 111 10.83 -18.32 4.74
N SER A 112 11.05 -18.40 3.42
CA SER A 112 11.79 -19.51 2.83
C SER A 112 13.31 -19.40 3.00
N CYS A 113 13.86 -18.19 2.99
CA CYS A 113 15.31 -17.97 2.99
C CYS A 113 15.92 -17.65 4.36
N VAL A 114 15.17 -17.00 5.26
CA VAL A 114 15.69 -16.43 6.52
C VAL A 114 15.13 -17.16 7.74
N ASP A 115 13.83 -17.05 8.00
CA ASP A 115 13.18 -17.63 9.19
C ASP A 115 11.69 -17.90 8.93
N ASP A 116 11.22 -19.10 9.29
CA ASP A 116 9.82 -19.53 9.12
C ASP A 116 8.88 -18.91 10.17
N ARG A 117 9.44 -18.23 11.18
CA ARG A 117 8.66 -17.58 12.24
C ARG A 117 7.85 -16.42 11.69
N VAL A 118 6.55 -16.43 11.99
CA VAL A 118 5.64 -15.31 11.71
C VAL A 118 5.95 -14.18 12.68
N THR A 119 6.92 -13.36 12.30
CA THR A 119 7.29 -12.13 13.00
C THR A 119 6.57 -10.95 12.35
N ASN A 120 6.08 -10.02 13.18
CA ASN A 120 5.41 -8.79 12.75
C ASN A 120 6.43 -7.76 12.26
N LEU A 121 7.26 -8.16 11.31
CA LEU A 121 8.23 -7.29 10.63
C LEU A 121 7.51 -6.48 9.55
N SER A 122 7.96 -5.24 9.36
CA SER A 122 7.63 -4.45 8.18
C SER A 122 8.26 -5.07 6.92
N THR A 123 7.73 -4.74 5.75
CA THR A 123 8.24 -5.21 4.46
C THR A 123 9.72 -4.85 4.26
N LEU A 124 10.13 -3.66 4.70
CA LEU A 124 11.52 -3.22 4.62
C LEU A 124 12.44 -4.05 5.51
N GLU A 125 12.04 -4.30 6.76
CA GLU A 125 12.84 -5.13 7.68
C GLU A 125 13.00 -6.56 7.16
N ARG A 126 11.97 -7.11 6.49
CA ARG A 126 12.08 -8.42 5.81
C ARG A 126 13.09 -8.39 4.66
N VAL A 127 13.12 -7.34 3.84
CA VAL A 127 14.13 -7.20 2.78
C VAL A 127 15.53 -7.16 3.37
N VAL A 128 15.75 -6.38 4.43
CA VAL A 128 17.05 -6.32 5.14
C VAL A 128 17.46 -7.71 5.65
N GLY A 129 16.52 -8.49 6.19
CA GLY A 129 16.78 -9.87 6.59
C GLY A 129 17.25 -10.76 5.42
N ILE A 130 16.61 -10.64 4.26
CA ILE A 130 16.99 -11.36 3.04
C ILE A 130 18.38 -10.93 2.57
N GLU A 131 18.66 -9.63 2.52
CA GLU A 131 19.97 -9.09 2.13
C GLU A 131 21.09 -9.62 3.01
N ASN A 132 20.90 -9.58 4.33
CA ASN A 132 21.87 -10.12 5.28
C ASN A 132 22.11 -11.62 5.08
N ARG A 133 21.06 -12.39 4.76
CA ARG A 133 21.20 -13.82 4.45
C ARG A 133 22.02 -14.05 3.19
N VAL A 134 21.77 -13.28 2.13
CA VAL A 134 22.54 -13.34 0.88
C VAL A 134 24.00 -13.00 1.13
N LEU A 135 24.28 -11.91 1.85
CA LEU A 135 25.64 -11.50 2.21
C LEU A 135 26.37 -12.58 3.01
N SER A 136 25.71 -13.18 4.01
CA SER A 136 26.29 -14.27 4.79
C SER A 136 26.62 -15.50 3.95
N LEU A 137 25.76 -15.85 2.98
CA LEU A 137 26.02 -16.96 2.07
C LEU A 137 27.21 -16.67 1.14
N LEU A 138 27.31 -15.44 0.61
CA LEU A 138 28.44 -15.03 -0.23
C LEU A 138 29.76 -15.05 0.54
N GLN A 139 29.79 -14.52 1.76
CA GLN A 139 30.96 -14.60 2.63
C GLN A 139 31.36 -16.05 2.89
N SER A 140 30.39 -16.92 3.20
CA SER A 140 30.66 -18.34 3.43
C SER A 140 31.21 -19.07 2.20
N LEU A 141 30.94 -18.56 0.99
CA LEU A 141 31.46 -19.09 -0.26
C LEU A 141 32.90 -18.64 -0.52
N GLU A 142 33.22 -17.39 -0.17
CA GLU A 142 34.59 -16.84 -0.26
C GLU A 142 35.53 -17.45 0.78
N ASP A 143 35.02 -17.75 1.98
CA ASP A 143 35.80 -18.34 3.08
C ASP A 143 36.17 -19.82 2.84
N ILE A 144 35.65 -20.47 1.79
CA ILE A 144 35.94 -21.89 1.54
C ILE A 144 37.41 -22.05 1.15
N PRO A 145 38.22 -22.84 1.89
CA PRO A 145 39.63 -23.03 1.56
C PRO A 145 39.82 -23.63 0.18
N GLN A 146 40.76 -23.08 -0.58
CA GLN A 146 41.05 -23.49 -1.96
C GLN A 146 41.42 -24.98 -2.06
N ASP A 147 42.18 -25.51 -1.10
CA ASP A 147 42.57 -26.92 -1.06
C ASP A 147 41.36 -27.86 -1.00
N ARG A 148 40.34 -27.48 -0.23
CA ARG A 148 39.08 -28.24 -0.11
C ARG A 148 38.29 -28.17 -1.42
N LEU A 149 38.25 -27.00 -2.07
CA LEU A 149 37.59 -26.84 -3.36
C LEU A 149 38.26 -27.71 -4.44
N ASP A 150 39.59 -27.71 -4.50
CA ASP A 150 40.33 -28.50 -5.47
C ASP A 150 40.19 -30.01 -5.22
N MET A 151 40.12 -30.43 -3.96
CA MET A 151 39.80 -31.81 -3.60
C MET A 151 38.41 -32.21 -4.09
N ILE A 152 37.38 -31.38 -3.84
CA ILE A 152 36.00 -31.63 -4.30
C ILE A 152 35.94 -31.67 -5.84
N LYS A 153 36.61 -30.75 -6.54
CA LYS A 153 36.71 -30.76 -8.01
C LYS A 153 37.32 -32.06 -8.52
N LYS A 154 38.45 -32.49 -7.95
CA LYS A 154 39.10 -33.76 -8.31
C LYS A 154 38.19 -34.97 -8.10
N ILE A 155 37.45 -35.02 -6.98
CA ILE A 155 36.48 -36.08 -6.71
C ILE A 155 35.39 -36.08 -7.78
N LYS A 156 34.76 -34.93 -8.04
CA LYS A 156 33.69 -34.78 -9.05
C LYS A 156 34.16 -35.18 -10.45
N ASP A 157 35.36 -34.76 -10.84
CA ASP A 157 35.95 -35.10 -12.13
C ASP A 157 36.34 -36.58 -12.22
N SER A 158 36.78 -37.19 -11.12
CA SER A 158 37.06 -38.63 -11.05
C SER A 158 35.78 -39.46 -11.16
N GLU A 159 34.70 -39.03 -10.50
CA GLU A 159 33.39 -39.67 -10.55
C GLU A 159 32.80 -39.58 -11.97
N LYS A 160 32.81 -38.38 -12.57
CA LYS A 160 32.37 -38.17 -13.95
C LYS A 160 33.11 -39.10 -14.93
N ARG A 161 34.44 -39.16 -14.82
CA ARG A 161 35.27 -40.08 -15.63
C ARG A 161 34.98 -41.55 -15.35
N SER A 162 34.67 -41.91 -14.11
CA SER A 162 34.30 -43.28 -13.74
C SER A 162 32.97 -43.69 -14.37
N ARG A 163 31.94 -42.83 -14.27
CA ARG A 163 30.62 -43.05 -14.88
C ARG A 163 30.73 -43.23 -16.40
N GLN A 164 31.50 -42.37 -17.07
CA GLN A 164 31.74 -42.48 -18.52
C GLN A 164 32.45 -43.78 -18.92
N ARG A 165 33.40 -44.28 -18.10
CA ARG A 165 34.07 -45.56 -18.38
C ARG A 165 33.15 -46.75 -18.16
N GLU A 166 32.34 -46.72 -17.11
CA GLU A 166 31.38 -47.76 -16.80
C GLU A 166 30.31 -47.87 -17.91
N GLU A 167 29.79 -46.74 -18.37
CA GLU A 167 28.82 -46.67 -19.46
C GLU A 167 29.39 -47.24 -20.77
N LYS A 168 30.61 -46.84 -21.16
CA LYS A 168 31.30 -47.42 -22.33
C LYS A 168 31.53 -48.92 -22.21
N LEU A 169 31.90 -49.41 -21.02
CA LEU A 169 32.10 -50.84 -20.79
C LEU A 169 30.77 -51.61 -20.89
N ARG A 170 29.68 -51.02 -20.38
CA ARG A 170 28.32 -51.57 -20.46
C ARG A 170 27.88 -51.70 -21.92
N GLU A 171 28.04 -50.64 -22.71
CA GLU A 171 27.75 -50.65 -24.16
C GLU A 171 28.55 -51.72 -24.91
N GLN A 172 29.85 -51.86 -24.61
CA GLN A 172 30.69 -52.90 -25.22
C GLN A 172 30.22 -54.31 -24.87
N LYS A 173 29.87 -54.55 -23.60
CA LYS A 173 29.37 -55.85 -23.13
C LYS A 173 28.02 -56.17 -23.76
N GLU A 174 27.11 -55.22 -23.85
CA GLU A 174 25.81 -55.39 -24.51
C GLU A 174 25.99 -55.70 -25.99
N LYS A 175 26.84 -54.96 -26.71
CA LYS A 175 27.16 -55.22 -28.12
C LYS A 175 27.79 -56.59 -28.32
N GLN A 176 28.64 -57.05 -27.40
CA GLN A 176 29.23 -58.40 -27.43
C GLN A 176 28.18 -59.48 -27.16
N GLN A 177 27.30 -59.27 -26.18
CA GLN A 177 26.19 -60.19 -25.87
C GLN A 177 25.20 -60.28 -27.04
N GLU A 178 24.86 -59.17 -27.67
CA GLU A 178 24.00 -59.13 -28.85
C GLU A 178 24.63 -59.90 -30.03
N ARG A 179 25.93 -59.70 -30.27
CA ARG A 179 26.68 -60.48 -31.28
C ARG A 179 26.62 -61.98 -30.96
N MET A 180 26.93 -62.37 -29.72
CA MET A 180 26.89 -63.78 -29.29
C MET A 180 25.50 -64.39 -29.45
N LYS A 181 24.45 -63.66 -29.03
CA LYS A 181 23.05 -64.07 -29.20
C LYS A 181 22.70 -64.29 -30.68
N LYS A 182 23.10 -63.36 -31.55
CA LYS A 182 22.88 -63.45 -33.00
C LYS A 182 23.64 -64.60 -33.65
N TYR A 183 24.86 -64.92 -33.18
CA TYR A 183 25.60 -66.11 -33.61
C TYR A 183 24.91 -67.40 -33.18
N LEU A 184 24.46 -67.48 -31.92
CA LEU A 184 23.74 -68.64 -31.39
C LEU A 184 22.42 -68.86 -32.14
N GLU A 185 21.64 -67.80 -32.36
CA GLU A 185 20.40 -67.84 -33.12
C GLU A 185 20.63 -68.31 -34.56
N ARG A 186 21.70 -67.85 -35.23
CA ARG A 186 22.10 -68.34 -36.56
C ARG A 186 22.51 -69.82 -36.55
N SER A 187 23.12 -70.30 -35.47
CA SER A 187 23.54 -71.70 -35.34
C SER A 187 22.38 -72.63 -35.03
N LEU A 188 21.37 -72.17 -34.28
CA LEU A 188 20.17 -72.93 -33.93
C LEU A 188 19.09 -72.85 -35.03
N ALA A 189 19.14 -71.84 -35.89
CA ALA A 189 18.22 -71.72 -37.01
C ALA A 189 18.42 -72.90 -37.99
N ASP A 190 17.33 -73.60 -38.28
CA ASP A 190 17.33 -74.68 -39.25
C ASP A 190 17.89 -74.20 -40.59
N SER A 191 18.87 -74.94 -41.11
CA SER A 191 19.42 -74.67 -42.45
C SER A 191 18.27 -74.73 -43.46
N LYS A 192 17.97 -73.62 -44.14
CA LYS A 192 16.98 -73.60 -45.21
C LYS A 192 17.38 -74.67 -46.24
N LYS A 193 16.55 -75.70 -46.41
CA LYS A 193 16.78 -76.74 -47.42
C LYS A 193 16.82 -76.07 -48.78
N ILE A 194 17.99 -76.07 -49.41
CA ILE A 194 18.17 -75.49 -50.73
C ILE A 194 17.54 -76.47 -51.73
N SER A 195 16.29 -76.20 -52.13
CA SER A 195 15.66 -76.93 -53.22
C SER A 195 16.29 -76.45 -54.54
N GLY A 196 17.25 -77.22 -55.05
CA GLY A 196 17.83 -77.02 -56.39
C GLY A 196 19.13 -76.20 -56.48
N ARG A 197 19.72 -76.20 -57.67
CA ARG A 197 20.97 -75.49 -57.98
C ARG A 197 20.69 -73.99 -58.05
N LYS A 198 21.38 -73.19 -57.24
CA LYS A 198 21.26 -71.72 -57.26
C LYS A 198 21.59 -71.22 -58.67
N LEU A 199 20.66 -70.51 -59.31
CA LEU A 199 20.86 -69.93 -60.63
C LEU A 199 21.99 -68.89 -60.55
N MET A 200 23.14 -69.16 -61.18
CA MET A 200 24.19 -68.16 -61.30
C MET A 200 23.77 -67.11 -62.32
N SER A 201 23.68 -65.86 -61.87
CA SER A 201 23.57 -64.70 -62.78
C SER A 201 24.82 -64.65 -63.65
N ARG A 202 24.66 -64.84 -64.95
CA ARG A 202 25.78 -64.89 -65.94
C ARG A 202 26.35 -63.51 -66.28
N CYS A 203 25.82 -62.45 -65.67
CA CYS A 203 26.28 -61.08 -65.83
C CYS A 203 26.27 -60.36 -64.48
N LEU A 204 27.34 -59.62 -64.19
CA LEU A 204 27.39 -58.62 -63.14
C LEU A 204 27.31 -57.25 -63.85
N PRO A 205 26.15 -56.57 -63.90
CA PRO A 205 26.09 -55.24 -64.49
C PRO A 205 27.05 -54.34 -63.69
N LEU A 206 27.99 -53.68 -64.39
CA LEU A 206 28.85 -52.67 -63.78
C LEU A 206 27.95 -51.55 -63.27
N ALA A 207 27.78 -51.48 -61.95
CA ALA A 207 27.10 -50.35 -61.34
C ALA A 207 27.88 -49.09 -61.72
N GLN A 208 27.22 -48.17 -62.41
CA GLN A 208 27.75 -46.85 -62.71
C GLN A 208 28.13 -46.22 -61.36
N LYS A 209 29.41 -45.86 -61.19
CA LYS A 209 29.85 -45.15 -60.00
C LYS A 209 29.17 -43.79 -60.01
N VAL A 210 28.06 -43.67 -59.30
CA VAL A 210 27.55 -42.38 -58.87
C VAL A 210 28.64 -41.81 -57.97
N LYS A 211 29.33 -40.77 -58.45
CA LYS A 211 30.11 -39.91 -57.57
C LYS A 211 29.10 -39.26 -56.66
N VAL A 212 28.92 -39.81 -55.47
CA VAL A 212 28.33 -39.07 -54.36
C VAL A 212 29.38 -38.03 -54.02
N THR A 213 29.18 -36.79 -54.46
CA THR A 213 29.77 -35.63 -53.81
C THR A 213 29.25 -35.68 -52.38
N THR A 214 30.14 -35.98 -51.43
CA THR A 214 29.92 -35.58 -50.05
C THR A 214 29.91 -34.07 -50.07
N GLU A 215 28.72 -33.48 -50.08
CA GLU A 215 28.58 -32.08 -49.69
C GLU A 215 29.09 -32.02 -48.24
N ASP A 216 30.17 -31.28 -48.02
CA ASP A 216 30.64 -30.93 -46.69
C ASP A 216 29.51 -30.15 -46.01
N ASN A 217 28.76 -30.82 -45.14
CA ASN A 217 27.71 -30.23 -44.31
C ASN A 217 28.28 -29.33 -43.19
N THR A 218 29.55 -28.93 -43.28
CA THR A 218 30.20 -28.06 -42.28
C THR A 218 29.49 -26.71 -42.18
N ALA A 219 28.99 -26.17 -43.31
CA ALA A 219 28.25 -24.90 -43.30
C ALA A 219 26.93 -24.98 -42.51
N ALA A 220 26.22 -26.11 -42.56
CA ALA A 220 24.99 -26.29 -41.79
C ALA A 220 25.27 -26.52 -40.30
N GLU A 221 26.41 -27.12 -39.95
CA GLU A 221 26.84 -27.29 -38.56
C GLU A 221 27.34 -25.98 -37.93
N GLU A 222 27.97 -25.11 -38.71
CA GLU A 222 28.38 -23.76 -38.29
C GLU A 222 27.17 -22.83 -38.08
N ASP A 223 26.17 -22.83 -38.99
CA ASP A 223 24.92 -22.05 -38.85
C ASP A 223 24.13 -22.44 -37.59
N ILE A 224 24.07 -23.74 -37.26
CA ILE A 224 23.39 -24.22 -36.05
C ILE A 224 24.16 -23.77 -34.79
N GLN A 225 25.48 -23.72 -34.85
CA GLN A 225 26.30 -23.26 -33.72
C GLN A 225 26.17 -21.74 -33.50
N GLU A 226 26.11 -20.94 -34.56
CA GLU A 226 25.86 -19.49 -34.46
C GLU A 226 24.46 -19.19 -33.92
N TYR A 227 23.43 -19.93 -34.35
CA TYR A 227 22.08 -19.77 -33.82
C TYR A 227 21.92 -20.19 -32.34
N LEU A 228 22.63 -21.24 -31.89
CA LEU A 228 22.54 -21.70 -30.50
C LEU A 228 23.41 -20.91 -29.50
N PHE A 229 24.56 -20.39 -29.96
CA PHE A 229 25.59 -19.82 -29.09
C PHE A 229 26.05 -18.42 -29.47
N GLY A 230 25.48 -17.83 -30.53
CA GLY A 230 25.68 -16.42 -30.86
C GLY A 230 25.10 -15.54 -29.76
N SER A 231 25.97 -14.80 -29.09
CA SER A 231 25.62 -13.81 -28.09
C SER A 231 24.75 -12.72 -28.73
N GLU A 232 23.50 -12.58 -28.24
CA GLU A 232 22.73 -11.35 -28.40
C GLU A 232 23.45 -10.22 -27.65
N ASP A 233 24.38 -9.55 -28.33
CA ASP A 233 24.87 -8.25 -27.90
C ASP A 233 23.73 -7.24 -28.08
N THR A 234 23.02 -7.04 -26.97
CA THR A 234 22.06 -5.97 -26.75
C THR A 234 22.72 -4.61 -26.97
N SER A 235 22.20 -3.83 -27.91
CA SER A 235 22.25 -2.35 -27.88
C SER A 235 20.86 -1.82 -27.57
#